data_AF-A0A1M4W8A7-F1
#
_entry.id   AF-A0A1M4W8A7-F1
#
_cell.length_a   1.000
_cell.length_b   1.000
_cell.length_c   1.000
_cell.angle_alpha   90.00
_cell.angle_beta   90.00
_cell.angle_gamma   90.00
#
_symmetry.space_group_name_H-M   'P 1'
#
loop_
_entity.id
_entity.type
_entity.pdbx_description
1 polymer ?
#
loop_
_entity_poly.entity_id
_entity_poly.type
_entity_poly.pdbx_seq_one_letter_code
_entity_poly.pdbx_strand_id
1 'polypeptide(L)'
;MKRKITQLALIFFISSHVMATPPVEEGKAIFSSRCAACHNVNKVVTGPALAGVDQRRSIDWIINFVHSSQTVIKKGDKDAVALFDKFNKIPMPDHPDLTSDNIKSIVEFIKSEASAGTEKAPFNKPGKLRPVYTPLSITNYGFFIGYLAVVTLLIFGLLMAVKVKNMERIMRRNQ
;
A
#
# COMPACT_ATOMS: atom_id res chain seq x y z
N MET A 1 66.88 4.53 8.17
CA MET A 1 65.60 4.62 8.91
C MET A 1 64.39 4.96 8.00
N LYS A 2 64.17 4.26 6.87
CA LYS A 2 63.13 4.63 5.88
C LYS A 2 62.16 3.49 5.51
N ARG A 3 62.18 2.36 6.24
CA ARG A 3 61.43 1.14 5.90
C ARG A 3 60.27 0.79 6.86
N LYS A 4 60.04 1.57 7.93
CA LYS A 4 59.00 1.28 8.92
C LYS A 4 57.72 2.09 8.79
N ILE A 5 57.67 3.07 7.87
CA ILE A 5 56.53 3.99 7.75
C ILE A 5 55.48 3.48 6.74
N THR A 6 55.87 2.64 5.78
CA THR A 6 54.96 2.09 4.77
C THR A 6 54.10 0.91 5.24
N GLN A 7 54.39 0.29 6.39
CA GLN A 7 53.58 -0.82 6.91
C GLN A 7 52.43 -0.38 7.84
N LEU A 8 52.41 0.87 8.29
CA LEU A 8 51.38 1.35 9.23
C LEU A 8 50.10 1.86 8.54
N ALA A 9 50.11 2.04 7.21
CA ALA A 9 48.96 2.54 6.46
C ALA A 9 48.01 1.46 5.92
N LEU A 10 48.39 0.17 6.00
CA LEU A 10 47.58 -0.93 5.44
C LEU A 10 46.57 -1.54 6.46
N ILE A 11 46.65 -1.17 7.73
CA ILE A 11 45.81 -1.76 8.81
C ILE A 11 44.53 -0.95 9.06
N PHE A 12 44.36 0.23 8.47
CA PHE A 12 43.20 1.11 8.72
C PHE A 12 42.11 1.07 7.61
N PHE A 13 42.08 0.01 6.80
CA PHE A 13 41.03 -0.18 5.77
C PHE A 13 40.22 -1.47 5.96
N ILE A 14 40.30 -2.07 7.15
CA ILE A 14 39.50 -3.22 7.51
C ILE A 14 38.66 -2.82 8.72
N SER A 15 37.37 -3.14 8.63
CA SER A 15 36.41 -3.17 9.75
C SER A 15 35.57 -1.91 9.94
N SER A 16 34.58 -1.74 9.07
CA SER A 16 33.28 -1.17 9.43
C SER A 16 32.20 -1.69 8.49
N HIS A 17 32.03 -3.03 8.43
CA HIS A 17 30.74 -3.57 8.03
C HIS A 17 29.85 -3.52 9.27
N VAL A 18 29.27 -2.34 9.52
CA VAL A 18 28.17 -2.24 10.47
C VAL A 18 27.03 -3.04 9.87
N MET A 19 26.77 -4.22 10.43
CA MET A 19 25.53 -4.96 10.21
C MET A 19 24.42 -4.17 10.89
N ALA A 20 23.93 -3.11 10.22
CA ALA A 20 22.79 -2.35 10.67
C ALA A 20 21.57 -3.29 10.66
N THR A 21 20.93 -3.44 11.81
CA THR A 21 19.65 -4.14 11.90
C THR A 21 18.63 -3.38 11.03
N PRO A 22 17.82 -4.08 10.21
CA PRO A 22 16.81 -3.44 9.38
C PRO A 22 15.86 -2.58 10.24
N PRO A 23 15.65 -1.29 9.92
CA PRO A 23 14.85 -0.39 10.75
C PRO A 23 13.35 -0.75 10.71
N VAL A 24 12.80 -1.07 11.88
CA VAL A 24 11.38 -1.44 12.07
C VAL A 24 10.42 -0.34 11.59
N GLU A 25 10.73 0.94 11.84
CA GLU A 25 9.88 2.06 11.44
C GLU A 25 9.78 2.23 9.92
N GLU A 26 10.88 1.98 9.20
CA GLU A 26 10.86 1.98 7.73
C GLU A 26 9.99 0.82 7.23
N GLY A 27 10.18 -0.37 7.79
CA GLY A 27 9.36 -1.54 7.48
C GLY A 27 7.87 -1.29 7.69
N LYS A 28 7.50 -0.62 8.78
CA LYS A 28 6.12 -0.23 9.10
C LYS A 28 5.54 0.73 8.06
N ALA A 29 6.30 1.73 7.64
CA ALA A 29 5.85 2.69 6.62
C ALA A 29 5.62 2.02 5.26
N ILE A 30 6.54 1.15 4.84
CA ILE A 30 6.40 0.39 3.59
C ILE A 30 5.25 -0.60 3.69
N PHE A 31 5.13 -1.35 4.79
CA PHE A 31 4.03 -2.29 5.01
C PHE A 31 2.67 -1.60 4.91
N SER A 32 2.51 -0.45 5.58
CA SER A 32 1.27 0.31 5.60
C SER A 32 0.85 0.80 4.22
N SER A 33 1.82 1.18 3.37
CA SER A 33 1.57 1.72 2.04
C SER A 33 1.44 0.66 0.94
N ARG A 34 2.14 -0.48 1.08
CA ARG A 34 2.25 -1.49 0.00
C ARG A 34 1.55 -2.82 0.31
N CYS A 35 1.47 -3.21 1.57
CA CYS A 35 1.08 -4.58 1.95
C CYS A 35 -0.26 -4.64 2.71
N ALA A 36 -0.55 -3.61 3.52
CA ALA A 36 -1.69 -3.60 4.45
C ALA A 36 -3.07 -3.64 3.79
N ALA A 37 -3.16 -3.36 2.48
CA ALA A 37 -4.40 -3.49 1.72
C ALA A 37 -4.87 -4.95 1.61
N CYS A 38 -3.92 -5.90 1.55
CA CYS A 38 -4.21 -7.31 1.33
C CYS A 38 -3.72 -8.22 2.45
N HIS A 39 -2.84 -7.75 3.33
CA HIS A 39 -2.28 -8.55 4.42
C HIS A 39 -2.50 -7.92 5.77
N ASN A 40 -2.66 -8.78 6.77
CA ASN A 40 -2.59 -8.41 8.18
C ASN A 40 -1.53 -9.27 8.86
N VAL A 41 -0.95 -8.77 9.96
CA VAL A 41 0.05 -9.51 10.72
C VAL A 41 -0.59 -10.75 11.35
N ASN A 42 -1.71 -10.61 12.06
CA ASN A 42 -2.25 -11.69 12.89
C ASN A 42 -3.50 -12.36 12.32
N LYS A 43 -4.03 -11.88 11.19
CA LYS A 43 -5.31 -12.36 10.65
C LYS A 43 -5.22 -12.63 9.16
N VAL A 44 -5.98 -13.62 8.72
CA VAL A 44 -6.21 -13.85 7.29
C VAL A 44 -7.24 -12.84 6.80
N VAL A 45 -6.92 -12.18 5.69
CA VAL A 45 -7.79 -11.21 5.01
C VAL A 45 -7.87 -11.63 3.54
N THR A 46 -7.43 -10.80 2.60
CA THR A 46 -7.28 -11.20 1.19
C THR A 46 -6.11 -12.18 1.01
N GLY A 47 -4.99 -11.90 1.67
CA GLY A 47 -3.81 -12.76 1.75
C GLY A 47 -3.64 -13.42 3.13
N PRO A 48 -2.65 -14.31 3.26
CA PRO A 48 -2.32 -14.96 4.53
C PRO A 48 -1.91 -13.98 5.62
N ALA A 49 -2.11 -14.40 6.87
CA ALA A 49 -1.52 -13.76 8.04
C ALA A 49 0.01 -13.86 7.97
N LEU A 50 0.71 -12.75 8.25
CA LEU A 50 2.16 -12.67 8.11
C LEU A 50 2.95 -12.92 9.39
N ALA A 51 2.31 -12.99 10.57
CA ALA A 51 2.96 -13.34 11.82
C ALA A 51 3.71 -14.66 11.67
N GLY A 52 4.99 -14.69 12.05
CA GLY A 52 5.86 -15.86 11.91
C GLY A 52 6.22 -16.25 10.48
N VAL A 53 6.10 -15.34 9.50
CA VAL A 53 6.50 -15.63 8.10
C VAL A 53 7.99 -15.94 7.97
N ASP A 54 8.82 -15.30 8.78
CA ASP A 54 10.27 -15.52 8.93
C ASP A 54 10.62 -16.90 9.47
N GLN A 55 9.70 -17.53 10.20
CA GLN A 55 9.85 -18.91 10.68
C GLN A 55 9.37 -19.94 9.66
N ARG A 56 8.40 -19.56 8.81
CA ARG A 56 7.84 -20.44 7.78
C ARG A 56 8.69 -20.48 6.51
N ARG A 57 9.38 -19.39 6.18
CA ARG A 57 10.12 -19.23 4.92
C ARG A 57 11.41 -18.45 5.15
N SER A 58 12.45 -18.79 4.39
CA SER A 58 13.71 -18.06 4.41
C SER A 58 13.53 -16.64 3.88
N ILE A 59 14.38 -15.72 4.33
CA ILE A 59 14.34 -14.32 3.87
C ILE A 59 14.53 -14.23 2.35
N ASP A 60 15.40 -15.05 1.77
CA ASP A 60 15.63 -15.07 0.32
C ASP A 60 14.38 -15.52 -0.45
N TRP A 61 13.64 -16.49 0.10
CA TRP A 61 12.38 -16.92 -0.50
C TRP A 61 11.35 -15.77 -0.45
N ILE A 62 11.24 -15.09 0.69
CA ILE A 62 10.32 -13.96 0.87
C ILE A 62 10.67 -12.83 -0.10
N ILE A 63 11.96 -12.49 -0.26
CA ILE A 63 12.42 -11.47 -1.20
C ILE A 63 11.98 -11.81 -2.62
N ASN A 64 12.27 -13.02 -3.09
CA ASN A 64 11.90 -13.45 -4.43
C ASN A 64 10.38 -13.46 -4.64
N PHE A 65 9.62 -13.88 -3.63
CA PHE A 65 8.15 -13.94 -3.70
C PHE A 65 7.52 -12.54 -3.73
N VAL A 66 8.06 -11.59 -2.95
CA VAL A 66 7.60 -10.19 -2.94
C VAL A 66 7.96 -9.49 -4.25
N HIS A 67 9.14 -9.76 -4.82
CA HIS A 67 9.52 -9.22 -6.13
C HIS A 67 8.64 -9.73 -7.25
N SER A 68 8.39 -11.04 -7.31
CA SER A 68 7.46 -11.61 -8.28
C SER A 68 6.90 -12.97 -7.85
N SER A 69 5.71 -12.94 -7.25
CA SER A 69 5.03 -14.14 -6.76
C SER A 69 4.72 -15.12 -7.89
N GLN A 70 4.26 -14.59 -9.03
CA GLN A 70 3.90 -15.38 -10.20
C GLN A 70 5.12 -16.06 -10.83
N THR A 71 6.30 -15.46 -10.74
CA THR A 71 7.54 -16.08 -11.21
C THR A 71 7.91 -17.29 -10.36
N VAL A 72 7.79 -17.18 -9.03
CA VAL A 72 8.05 -18.29 -8.10
C VAL A 72 7.05 -19.43 -8.33
N ILE A 73 5.76 -19.10 -8.52
CA ILE A 73 4.71 -20.08 -8.82
C ILE A 73 4.99 -20.80 -10.15
N LYS A 74 5.31 -20.06 -11.22
CA LYS A 74 5.60 -20.63 -12.55
C LYS A 74 6.85 -21.50 -12.57
N LYS A 75 7.84 -21.21 -11.70
CA LYS A 75 9.02 -22.08 -11.50
C LYS A 75 8.69 -23.41 -10.84
N GLY A 76 7.45 -23.62 -10.38
CA GLY A 76 6.99 -24.87 -9.80
C GLY A 76 7.35 -25.04 -8.32
N ASP A 77 7.60 -23.94 -7.60
CA ASP A 77 7.73 -23.97 -6.15
C ASP A 77 6.42 -24.50 -5.55
N LYS A 78 6.45 -25.72 -5.01
CA LYS A 78 5.27 -26.43 -4.48
C LYS A 78 4.54 -25.61 -3.42
N ASP A 79 5.32 -24.89 -2.65
CA ASP A 79 4.95 -24.13 -1.48
C ASP A 79 4.28 -22.81 -1.85
N ALA A 80 4.71 -22.18 -2.95
CA ALA A 80 4.07 -21.04 -3.60
C ALA A 80 2.79 -21.45 -4.33
N VAL A 81 2.80 -22.57 -5.06
CA VAL A 81 1.63 -23.10 -5.79
C VAL A 81 0.51 -23.43 -4.82
N ALA A 82 0.81 -24.17 -3.74
CA ALA A 82 -0.18 -24.51 -2.72
C ALA A 82 -0.75 -23.26 -2.03
N LEU A 83 0.08 -22.24 -1.80
CA LEU A 83 -0.37 -20.97 -1.25
C LEU A 83 -1.31 -20.25 -2.23
N PHE A 84 -0.95 -20.18 -3.51
CA PHE A 84 -1.76 -19.55 -4.54
C PHE A 84 -3.13 -20.22 -4.68
N ASP A 85 -3.19 -21.55 -4.69
CA ASP A 85 -4.44 -22.32 -4.73
C ASP A 85 -5.31 -22.08 -3.50
N LYS A 86 -4.70 -22.02 -2.31
CA LYS A 86 -5.41 -21.76 -1.04
C LYS A 86 -6.05 -20.37 -0.99
N PHE A 87 -5.46 -19.39 -1.66
CA PHE A 87 -5.93 -18.00 -1.68
C PHE A 87 -6.66 -17.63 -2.98
N ASN A 88 -7.48 -18.57 -3.48
CA ASN A 88 -8.36 -18.40 -4.65
C ASN A 88 -7.63 -17.97 -5.93
N LYS A 89 -6.34 -18.28 -6.05
CA LYS A 89 -5.52 -17.90 -7.21
C LYS A 89 -5.49 -16.40 -7.46
N ILE A 90 -5.65 -15.59 -6.40
CA ILE A 90 -5.52 -14.14 -6.48
C ILE A 90 -4.02 -13.82 -6.60
N PRO A 91 -3.58 -13.15 -7.67
CA PRO A 91 -2.17 -12.81 -7.83
C PRO A 91 -1.76 -11.72 -6.82
N MET A 92 -0.65 -11.93 -6.13
CA MET A 92 -0.01 -10.88 -5.34
C MET A 92 0.73 -9.94 -6.29
N PRO A 93 0.52 -8.61 -6.20
CA PRO A 93 1.25 -7.65 -7.02
C PRO A 93 2.76 -7.79 -6.89
N ASP A 94 3.46 -7.63 -8.00
CA ASP A 94 4.92 -7.67 -8.05
C ASP A 94 5.50 -6.35 -7.51
N HIS A 95 6.55 -6.43 -6.69
CA HIS A 95 7.23 -5.29 -6.09
C HIS A 95 8.74 -5.25 -6.40
N PRO A 96 9.14 -5.24 -7.68
CA PRO A 96 10.56 -5.25 -8.07
C PRO A 96 11.30 -3.96 -7.68
N ASP A 97 10.56 -2.91 -7.31
CA ASP A 97 11.09 -1.64 -6.83
C ASP A 97 11.61 -1.69 -5.39
N LEU A 98 11.18 -2.67 -4.58
CA LEU A 98 11.64 -2.81 -3.21
C LEU A 98 13.01 -3.48 -3.17
N THR A 99 13.96 -2.90 -2.45
CA THR A 99 15.27 -3.54 -2.24
C THR A 99 15.14 -4.73 -1.27
N SER A 100 16.15 -5.60 -1.26
CA SER A 100 16.24 -6.68 -0.26
C SER A 100 16.19 -6.15 1.17
N ASP A 101 16.78 -4.99 1.43
CA ASP A 101 16.80 -4.39 2.76
C ASP A 101 15.44 -3.79 3.14
N ASN A 102 14.71 -3.20 2.18
CA ASN A 102 13.31 -2.79 2.39
C ASN A 102 12.46 -3.99 2.85
N ILE A 103 12.61 -5.13 2.17
CA ILE A 103 11.85 -6.34 2.49
C ILE A 103 12.24 -6.91 3.85
N LYS A 104 13.54 -6.90 4.20
CA LYS A 104 14.00 -7.27 5.54
C LYS A 104 13.42 -6.36 6.62
N SER A 105 13.38 -5.04 6.39
CA SER A 105 12.75 -4.08 7.32
C SER A 105 11.27 -4.38 7.52
N ILE A 106 10.53 -4.72 6.45
CA ILE A 106 9.12 -5.13 6.53
C ILE A 106 8.97 -6.41 7.37
N VAL A 107 9.83 -7.41 7.16
CA VAL A 107 9.79 -8.68 7.91
C VAL A 107 10.09 -8.43 9.39
N GLU A 108 11.07 -7.58 9.72
CA GLU A 108 11.38 -7.22 11.10
C GLU A 108 10.22 -6.47 11.77
N PHE A 109 9.55 -5.57 11.04
CA PHE A 109 8.31 -4.96 11.52
C PHE A 109 7.24 -6.01 11.81
N ILE A 110 6.96 -6.92 10.88
CA ILE A 110 5.98 -8.00 11.07
C ILE A 110 6.30 -8.84 12.31
N LYS A 111 7.57 -9.18 12.51
CA LYS A 111 8.05 -9.94 13.67
C LYS A 111 7.86 -9.16 14.98
N SER A 112 8.20 -7.86 14.99
CA SER A 112 8.01 -7.00 16.16
C SER A 112 6.53 -6.89 16.54
N GLU A 113 5.66 -6.76 15.55
CA GLU A 113 4.21 -6.64 15.72
C GLU A 113 3.57 -7.97 16.15
N ALA A 114 4.07 -9.10 15.64
CA ALA A 114 3.61 -10.44 16.04
C ALA A 114 4.05 -10.81 17.46
N SER A 115 5.28 -10.42 17.86
CA SER A 115 5.84 -10.68 19.19
C SER A 115 5.20 -9.82 20.28
N ALA A 116 4.51 -8.74 19.90
CA ALA A 116 3.84 -7.84 20.82
C ALA A 116 2.65 -8.48 21.57
N GLY A 117 2.30 -9.75 21.30
CA GLY A 117 1.62 -10.67 22.23
C GLY A 117 0.39 -10.13 22.97
N THR A 118 -0.24 -9.08 22.43
CA THR A 118 -1.31 -8.37 23.09
C THR A 118 -2.52 -8.48 22.21
N GLU A 119 -3.60 -8.89 22.85
CA GLU A 119 -4.98 -8.75 22.41
C GLU A 119 -5.39 -7.26 22.31
N LYS A 120 -4.50 -6.43 21.78
CA LYS A 120 -4.75 -5.07 21.34
C LYS A 120 -4.21 -5.02 19.93
N ALA A 121 -5.13 -4.93 18.98
CA ALA A 121 -4.76 -4.69 17.59
C ALA A 121 -3.76 -3.50 17.54
N PRO A 122 -2.73 -3.54 16.66
CA PRO A 122 -1.77 -2.45 16.46
C PRO A 122 -2.38 -1.08 16.20
N PHE A 123 -3.66 -1.11 15.86
CA PHE A 123 -4.50 0.04 15.63
C PHE A 123 -5.66 -0.05 16.60
N ASN A 124 -5.97 1.05 17.30
CA ASN A 124 -7.31 1.24 17.83
C ASN A 124 -8.27 0.93 16.69
N LYS A 125 -9.07 -0.14 16.81
CA LYS A 125 -10.22 -0.36 15.92
C LYS A 125 -10.98 0.96 16.00
N PRO A 126 -11.04 1.78 14.94
CA PRO A 126 -11.90 2.95 15.01
C PRO A 126 -13.28 2.37 15.31
N GLY A 127 -13.88 2.78 16.43
CA GLY A 127 -15.12 2.20 16.95
C GLY A 127 -16.29 2.29 15.96
N LYS A 128 -16.06 2.94 14.83
CA LYS A 128 -16.79 2.82 13.58
C LYS A 128 -15.74 2.79 12.46
N LEU A 129 -15.86 1.85 11.52
CA LEU A 129 -15.28 2.04 10.18
C LEU A 129 -15.86 3.36 9.67
N ARG A 130 -15.07 4.44 9.72
CA ARG A 130 -15.43 5.65 8.99
C ARG A 130 -15.00 5.35 7.57
N PRO A 131 -15.93 5.14 6.62
CA PRO A 131 -15.52 5.12 5.23
C PRO A 131 -14.68 6.38 4.94
N VAL A 132 -13.59 6.21 4.18
CA VAL A 132 -12.73 7.31 3.70
C VAL A 132 -13.51 8.27 2.78
N TYR A 133 -14.74 7.89 2.43
CA TYR A 133 -15.80 8.73 1.89
C TYR A 133 -16.85 8.96 2.97
N THR A 134 -17.40 10.17 3.11
CA THR A 134 -18.65 10.32 3.86
C THR A 134 -19.73 9.53 3.13
N PRO A 135 -20.42 8.57 3.77
CA PRO A 135 -21.51 7.87 3.10
C PRO A 135 -22.56 8.93 2.78
N LEU A 136 -23.15 8.86 1.58
CA LEU A 136 -24.21 9.77 1.17
C LEU A 136 -25.42 9.55 2.07
N SER A 137 -25.47 10.30 3.17
CA SER A 137 -26.52 10.26 4.17
C SER A 137 -27.44 11.44 3.93
N ILE A 138 -28.76 11.21 3.93
CA ILE A 138 -29.81 12.24 3.79
C ILE A 138 -29.67 13.41 4.79
N THR A 139 -28.93 13.21 5.88
CA THR A 139 -28.63 14.25 6.88
C THR A 139 -27.45 15.15 6.52
N ASN A 140 -26.74 14.86 5.42
CA ASN A 140 -25.62 15.68 4.94
C ASN A 140 -26.14 16.89 4.13
N TYR A 141 -26.83 17.80 4.83
CA TYR A 141 -27.49 18.95 4.22
C TYR A 141 -26.55 19.83 3.39
N GLY A 142 -25.27 19.95 3.77
CA GLY A 142 -24.29 20.73 3.00
C GLY A 142 -24.05 20.18 1.58
N PHE A 143 -23.94 18.85 1.45
CA PHE A 143 -23.83 18.21 0.13
C PHE A 143 -25.10 18.42 -0.69
N PHE A 144 -26.29 18.20 -0.11
CA PHE A 144 -27.55 18.33 -0.85
C PHE A 144 -27.85 19.77 -1.24
N ILE A 145 -27.57 20.75 -0.39
CA ILE A 145 -27.75 22.17 -0.71
C ILE A 145 -26.81 22.58 -1.84
N GLY A 146 -25.53 22.18 -1.78
CA GLY A 146 -24.57 22.44 -2.84
C GLY A 146 -24.97 21.77 -4.17
N TYR A 147 -25.36 20.50 -4.11
CA TYR A 147 -25.83 19.75 -5.27
C TYR A 147 -27.07 20.39 -5.91
N LEU A 148 -28.09 20.72 -5.10
CA LEU A 148 -29.31 21.36 -5.59
C LEU A 148 -29.02 22.74 -6.17
N ALA A 149 -28.12 23.54 -5.58
CA ALA A 149 -27.72 24.83 -6.13
C ALA A 149 -27.06 24.68 -7.50
N VAL A 150 -26.14 23.72 -7.66
CA VAL A 150 -25.47 23.44 -8.95
C VAL A 150 -26.48 22.96 -9.99
N VAL A 151 -27.35 22.01 -9.64
CA VAL A 151 -28.38 21.50 -10.56
C VAL A 151 -29.32 22.62 -10.98
N THR A 152 -29.74 23.48 -10.05
CA THR A 152 -30.63 24.61 -10.36
C THR A 152 -29.95 25.62 -11.28
N LEU A 153 -28.66 25.93 -11.06
CA LEU A 153 -27.88 26.79 -11.94
C LEU A 153 -27.75 26.20 -13.35
N LEU A 154 -27.50 24.89 -13.47
CA LEU A 154 -27.42 24.22 -14.77
C LEU A 154 -28.76 24.24 -15.51
N ILE A 155 -29.87 23.97 -14.82
CA ILE A 155 -31.22 24.03 -15.40
C ILE A 155 -31.54 25.47 -15.83
N PHE A 156 -31.30 26.46 -14.98
CA PHE A 156 -31.54 27.85 -15.30
C PHE A 156 -30.69 28.31 -16.49
N GLY A 157 -29.41 27.94 -16.52
CA GLY A 157 -28.51 28.21 -17.64
C GLY A 157 -29.01 27.60 -18.94
N LEU A 158 -29.48 26.35 -18.91
CA LEU A 158 -30.07 25.68 -20.07
C LEU A 158 -31.34 26.39 -20.54
N LEU A 159 -32.25 26.74 -19.63
CA LEU A 159 -33.48 27.47 -19.97
C LEU A 159 -33.18 28.84 -20.58
N MET A 160 -32.19 29.56 -20.04
CA MET A 160 -31.72 30.82 -20.60
C MET A 160 -31.13 30.63 -22.00
N ALA A 161 -30.28 29.63 -22.21
CA ALA A 161 -29.72 29.33 -23.53
C ALA A 161 -30.82 28.97 -24.55
N VAL A 162 -31.82 28.18 -24.15
CA VAL A 162 -32.97 27.84 -24.99
C VAL A 162 -33.78 29.10 -25.33
N LYS A 163 -34.02 29.98 -24.35
CA LYS A 163 -34.77 31.22 -24.55
C LYS A 163 -34.03 32.21 -25.45
N VAL A 164 -32.72 32.38 -25.27
CA VAL A 164 -31.87 33.20 -26.14
C VAL A 164 -31.91 32.68 -27.57
N LYS A 165 -31.69 31.37 -27.77
CA LYS A 165 -31.77 30.75 -29.10
C LYS A 165 -33.18 30.83 -29.70
N ASN A 166 -34.22 30.81 -28.88
CA ASN A 166 -35.60 31.02 -29.34
C ASN A 166 -35.81 32.47 -29.82
N MET A 167 -35.32 33.46 -29.06
CA MET A 167 -35.40 34.86 -29.45
C MET A 167 -34.60 35.15 -30.71
N GLU A 168 -33.39 34.60 -30.85
CA GLU A 168 -32.60 34.69 -32.09
C GLU A 168 -33.37 34.12 -33.29
N ARG A 169 -34.05 32.98 -33.12
CA ARG A 169 -34.89 32.38 -34.17
C ARG A 169 -36.08 33.27 -34.53
N ILE A 170 -36.70 33.94 -33.56
CA ILE A 170 -37.83 34.87 -33.80
C ILE A 170 -37.34 36.13 -34.52
N MET A 171 -36.23 36.71 -34.08
CA MET A 171 -35.63 37.89 -34.74
C MET A 171 -35.26 37.59 -36.19
N ARG A 172 -34.67 36.42 -36.47
CA ARG A 172 -34.36 35.97 -37.85
C ARG A 172 -35.59 35.68 -38.72
N ARG A 173 -36.77 35.48 -38.12
CA ARG A 173 -38.03 35.21 -38.85
C ARG A 173 -38.79 36.50 -39.17
N ASN A 174 -38.57 37.56 -38.39
CA ASN A 174 -39.24 38.85 -38.53
C ASN A 174 -38.39 39.90 -39.26
N GLN A 175 -37.17 39.54 -39.68
CA GLN A 175 -36.39 40.24 -40.71
C GLN A 175 -36.57 39.50 -42.04
#